data_AF-A0A2V8BY69-F1
#
_entry.id   AF-A0A2V8BY69-F1
#
_cell.length_a   1.000
_cell.length_b   1.000
_cell.length_c   1.000
_cell.angle_alpha   90.00
_cell.angle_beta   90.00
_cell.angle_gamma   90.00
#
_symmetry.space_group_name_H-M   'P 1'
#
loop_
_entity.id
_entity.type
_entity.pdbx_description
1 polymer ?
#
loop_
_entity_poly.entity_id
_entity_poly.type
_entity_poly.pdbx_seq_one_letter_code
_entity_poly.pdbx_strand_id
1 'polypeptide(L)'
;MKRSASAVWKGGLQDGRGTVSTDSGVLSNVPYTFKMRFENEKGTNPEELVAAAHAACFSMALSLFLGQAGMTAESIQTKATVTLDQVEGGFAVTSSHLETKVKIPNADK
;
A
#
# COMPACT_ATOMS: atom_id res chain seq x y z
N MET A 1 -6.84 1.73 19.86
CA MET A 1 -5.99 2.81 19.33
C MET A 1 -6.67 3.38 18.08
N LYS A 2 -6.62 4.70 17.84
CA LYS A 2 -7.14 5.33 16.61
C LYS A 2 -5.96 5.88 15.81
N ARG A 3 -5.95 5.66 14.50
CA ARG A 3 -5.00 6.23 13.55
C ARG A 3 -5.78 6.91 12.43
N SER A 4 -5.25 7.98 11.86
CA SER A 4 -5.96 8.76 10.85
C SER A 4 -5.05 9.26 9.74
N ALA A 5 -5.66 9.51 8.59
CA ALA A 5 -5.08 10.22 7.47
C ALA A 5 -6.13 11.20 6.94
N SER A 6 -5.70 12.20 6.18
CA SER A 6 -6.57 13.19 5.57
C SER A 6 -6.13 13.48 4.14
N ALA A 7 -7.07 13.92 3.32
CA ALA A 7 -6.80 14.39 1.98
C ALA A 7 -7.57 15.68 1.71
N VAL A 8 -6.98 16.55 0.91
CA VAL A 8 -7.61 17.77 0.39
C VAL A 8 -7.64 17.65 -1.13
N TRP A 9 -8.73 18.11 -1.76
CA TRP A 9 -8.83 18.25 -3.21
C TRP A 9 -9.29 19.67 -3.55
N LYS A 10 -8.74 20.24 -4.63
CA LYS A 10 -9.11 21.57 -5.14
C LYS A 10 -9.24 21.51 -6.66
N GLY A 11 -10.34 22.05 -7.20
CA GLY A 11 -10.60 22.10 -8.65
C GLY A 11 -11.50 20.95 -9.14
N GLY A 12 -11.60 20.81 -10.46
CA GLY A 12 -12.32 19.72 -11.11
C GLY A 12 -11.58 18.38 -11.02
N LEU A 13 -12.04 17.36 -11.74
CA LEU A 13 -11.43 16.03 -11.67
C LEU A 13 -10.07 15.97 -12.40
N GLN A 14 -10.01 16.42 -13.66
CA GLN A 14 -8.81 16.27 -14.50
C GLN A 14 -7.77 17.38 -14.29
N ASP A 15 -8.22 18.59 -13.99
CA ASP A 15 -7.41 19.79 -13.75
C ASP A 15 -7.16 20.05 -12.26
N GLY A 16 -7.84 19.30 -11.40
CA GLY A 16 -7.71 19.42 -9.97
C GLY A 16 -6.40 18.86 -9.44
N ARG A 17 -6.13 19.25 -8.20
CA ARG A 17 -4.96 18.85 -7.44
C ARG A 17 -5.36 18.52 -6.02
N GLY A 18 -4.78 17.46 -5.50
CA GLY A 18 -4.97 17.07 -4.12
C GLY A 18 -3.67 16.93 -3.35
N THR A 19 -3.81 16.88 -2.04
CA THR A 19 -2.74 16.49 -1.13
C THR A 19 -3.23 15.44 -0.16
N VAL A 20 -2.33 14.56 0.27
CA VAL A 20 -2.58 13.53 1.29
C VAL A 20 -1.61 13.68 2.46
N SER A 21 -2.10 13.47 3.67
CA SER A 21 -1.34 13.57 4.92
C SER A 21 -1.71 12.44 5.88
N THR A 22 -0.73 11.90 6.61
CA THR A 22 -0.91 10.87 7.64
C THR A 22 -0.69 11.46 9.03
N ASP A 23 -1.37 10.93 10.05
CA ASP A 23 -1.23 11.39 11.45
C ASP A 23 0.21 11.33 12.00
N SER A 24 1.02 10.40 11.51
CA SER A 24 2.44 10.26 11.85
C SER A 24 3.34 11.35 11.27
N GLY A 25 2.84 12.10 10.28
CA GLY A 25 3.62 13.08 9.51
C GLY A 25 4.52 12.47 8.42
N VAL A 26 4.55 11.14 8.26
CA VAL A 26 5.34 10.48 7.19
C VAL A 26 4.91 10.97 5.81
N LEU A 27 3.60 11.05 5.57
CA LEU A 27 3.05 11.86 4.47
C LEU A 27 2.60 13.19 5.05
N SER A 28 3.14 14.29 4.51
CA SER A 28 2.77 15.66 4.89
C SER A 28 2.50 16.48 3.64
N ASN A 29 1.22 16.70 3.34
CA ASN A 29 0.72 17.39 2.15
C ASN A 29 1.34 16.87 0.84
N VAL A 30 1.53 15.55 0.73
CA VAL A 30 2.11 14.94 -0.47
C VAL A 30 1.10 15.08 -1.63
N PRO A 31 1.51 15.61 -2.80
CA PRO A 31 0.58 15.89 -3.89
C PRO A 31 0.13 14.62 -4.60
N TYR A 32 -1.15 14.58 -4.99
CA TYR A 32 -1.69 13.60 -5.94
C TYR A 32 -2.59 14.31 -6.96
N THR A 33 -2.68 13.77 -8.18
CA THR A 33 -3.49 14.30 -9.28
C THR A 33 -4.24 13.17 -9.98
N PHE A 34 -5.18 13.51 -10.86
CA PHE A 34 -5.83 12.53 -11.73
C PHE A 34 -4.80 11.77 -12.57
N LYS A 35 -3.82 12.48 -13.13
CA LYS A 35 -2.77 11.89 -13.96
C LYS A 35 -1.86 10.94 -13.18
N MET A 36 -1.53 11.26 -11.93
CA MET A 36 -0.75 10.36 -11.08
C MET A 36 -1.50 9.07 -10.71
N ARG A 37 -2.84 9.09 -10.76
CA ARG A 37 -3.68 7.94 -10.43
C ARG A 37 -4.06 7.08 -11.63
N PHE A 38 -4.46 7.72 -12.73
CA PHE A 38 -5.05 7.04 -13.88
C PHE A 38 -4.17 7.08 -15.13
N GLU A 39 -3.10 7.88 -15.14
CA GLU A 39 -2.10 7.91 -16.19
C GLU A 39 -0.75 7.43 -15.63
N ASN A 40 0.28 7.33 -16.47
CA ASN A 40 1.61 6.85 -16.07
C ASN A 40 2.49 7.97 -15.48
N GLU A 41 1.90 8.99 -14.86
CA GLU A 41 2.65 10.07 -14.22
C GLU A 41 3.15 9.61 -12.84
N LYS A 42 4.45 9.77 -12.56
CA LYS A 42 5.01 9.43 -11.24
C LYS A 42 4.47 10.37 -10.18
N GLY A 43 3.97 9.80 -9.09
CA GLY A 43 3.47 10.51 -7.92
C GLY A 43 2.70 9.56 -7.03
N THR A 44 2.21 10.05 -5.89
CA THR A 44 1.41 9.20 -5.00
C THR A 44 0.01 9.00 -5.54
N ASN A 45 -0.59 7.86 -5.22
CA ASN A 45 -1.97 7.52 -5.53
C ASN A 45 -2.54 6.61 -4.44
N PRO A 46 -3.88 6.53 -4.29
CA PRO A 46 -4.49 5.68 -3.27
C PRO A 46 -4.06 4.21 -3.36
N GLU A 47 -3.88 3.68 -4.56
CA GLU A 47 -3.57 2.27 -4.81
C GLU A 47 -2.18 1.87 -4.27
N GLU A 48 -1.15 2.70 -4.44
CA GLU A 48 0.18 2.45 -3.86
C GLU A 48 0.18 2.54 -2.32
N LEU A 49 -0.66 3.41 -1.74
CA LEU A 49 -0.77 3.56 -0.29
C LEU A 49 -1.45 2.33 0.33
N VAL A 50 -2.48 1.80 -0.33
CA VAL A 50 -3.11 0.53 0.04
C VAL A 50 -2.13 -0.62 -0.13
N ALA A 51 -1.36 -0.66 -1.22
CA ALA A 51 -0.32 -1.66 -1.43
C ALA A 51 0.73 -1.64 -0.31
N ALA A 52 1.23 -0.46 0.05
CA ALA A 52 2.19 -0.29 1.14
C ALA A 52 1.63 -0.77 2.48
N ALA A 53 0.40 -0.39 2.81
CA ALA A 53 -0.27 -0.83 4.03
C ALA A 53 -0.44 -2.36 4.07
N HIS A 54 -0.88 -2.97 2.96
CA HIS A 54 -1.10 -4.41 2.87
C HIS A 54 0.21 -5.19 2.97
N ALA A 55 1.25 -4.78 2.24
CA ALA A 55 2.57 -5.41 2.30
C ALA A 55 3.18 -5.35 3.72
N ALA A 56 3.06 -4.21 4.40
CA ALA A 56 3.55 -4.05 5.77
C ALA A 56 2.78 -4.93 6.76
N CYS A 57 1.45 -4.93 6.67
CA CYS A 57 0.60 -5.73 7.53
C CYS A 57 0.86 -7.23 7.36
N PHE A 58 0.90 -7.72 6.11
CA PHE A 58 1.19 -9.11 5.82
C PHE A 58 2.57 -9.54 6.33
N SER A 59 3.60 -8.73 6.10
CA SER A 59 4.96 -9.05 6.55
C SER A 59 5.05 -9.18 8.07
N MET A 60 4.36 -8.29 8.80
CA MET A 60 4.30 -8.34 10.26
C MET A 60 3.51 -9.55 10.77
N ALA A 61 2.36 -9.84 10.16
CA ALA A 61 1.55 -11.00 10.52
C ALA A 61 2.30 -12.32 10.24
N LEU A 62 3.01 -12.43 9.12
CA LEU A 62 3.83 -13.59 8.81
C LEU A 62 4.90 -13.81 9.88
N SER A 63 5.57 -12.75 10.34
CA SER A 63 6.53 -12.83 11.45
C SER A 63 5.92 -13.40 12.73
N LEU A 64 4.68 -12.99 13.08
CA LEU A 64 3.95 -13.54 14.21
C LEU A 64 3.74 -15.06 14.08
N PHE A 65 3.26 -15.53 12.92
CA PHE A 65 3.01 -16.96 12.70
C PHE A 65 4.29 -17.79 12.67
N LEU A 66 5.37 -17.26 12.08
CA LEU A 66 6.68 -17.92 12.13
C LEU A 66 7.17 -18.09 13.58
N GLY A 67 7.02 -17.05 14.41
CA GLY A 67 7.36 -17.11 15.83
C GLY A 67 6.54 -18.16 16.59
N GLN A 68 5.24 -18.29 16.29
CA GLN A 68 4.39 -19.34 16.85
C GLN A 68 4.85 -20.75 16.44
N ALA A 69 5.47 -20.89 15.27
CA ALA A 69 6.07 -22.13 14.78
C ALA A 69 7.52 -22.35 15.26
N GLY A 70 8.04 -21.51 16.16
CA GLY A 70 9.42 -21.61 16.67
C GLY A 70 10.49 -21.17 15.68
N MET A 71 10.11 -20.44 14.63
CA MET A 71 11.02 -19.89 13.62
C MET A 71 11.15 -18.38 13.77
N THR A 72 12.34 -17.84 13.49
CA THR A 72 12.58 -16.40 13.42
C THR A 72 13.16 -16.07 12.06
N ALA A 73 12.42 -15.28 11.26
CA ALA A 73 12.93 -14.81 9.98
C ALA A 73 14.05 -13.78 10.18
N GLU A 74 15.13 -13.92 9.42
CA GLU A 74 16.15 -12.88 9.27
C GLU A 74 15.61 -11.70 8.44
N SER A 75 14.80 -12.00 7.42
CA SER A 75 14.09 -10.95 6.66
C SER A 75 12.78 -11.48 6.07
N ILE A 76 11.77 -10.60 6.02
CA ILE A 76 10.51 -10.80 5.28
C ILE A 76 10.36 -9.59 4.35
N GLN A 77 10.44 -9.83 3.05
CA GLN A 77 10.29 -8.80 2.03
C GLN A 77 9.02 -9.09 1.23
N THR A 78 8.00 -8.26 1.38
CA THR A 78 6.74 -8.38 0.65
C THR A 78 6.54 -7.20 -0.29
N LYS A 79 6.24 -7.50 -1.55
CA LYS A 79 5.75 -6.53 -2.51
C LYS A 79 4.27 -6.80 -2.74
N ALA A 80 3.43 -5.78 -2.52
CA ALA A 80 2.03 -5.82 -2.91
C ALA A 80 1.85 -5.11 -4.24
N THR A 81 1.11 -5.72 -5.16
CA THR A 81 0.67 -5.13 -6.42
C THR A 81 -0.85 -5.03 -6.38
N VAL A 82 -1.38 -3.82 -6.28
CA VAL A 82 -2.81 -3.53 -6.28
C VAL A 82 -3.26 -3.26 -7.71
N THR A 83 -4.32 -3.92 -8.16
CA THR A 83 -4.89 -3.71 -9.49
C THR A 83 -6.18 -2.90 -9.37
N LEU A 84 -6.25 -1.82 -10.15
CA LEU A 84 -7.44 -0.99 -10.31
C LEU A 84 -7.96 -1.20 -11.74
N ASP A 85 -9.09 -1.88 -11.87
CA ASP A 85 -9.70 -2.15 -13.17
C ASP A 85 -10.93 -1.28 -13.40
N GLN A 86 -11.21 -1.03 -14.68
CA GLN A 86 -12.52 -0.52 -15.09
C GLN A 86 -13.52 -1.66 -15.06
N VAL A 87 -14.62 -1.45 -14.33
CA VAL A 87 -15.74 -2.39 -14.19
C VAL A 87 -17.04 -1.69 -14.59
N GLU A 88 -18.15 -2.42 -14.66
CA GLU A 88 -19.46 -1.81 -14.93
C GLU A 88 -19.75 -0.72 -13.88
N GLY A 89 -19.99 0.51 -14.33
CA GLY A 89 -20.31 1.65 -13.47
C GLY A 89 -19.10 2.40 -12.87
N GLY A 90 -17.85 2.04 -13.16
CA GLY A 90 -16.69 2.82 -12.72
C GLY A 90 -15.36 2.06 -12.64
N PHE A 91 -14.58 2.36 -11.60
CA PHE A 91 -13.31 1.68 -11.31
C PHE A 91 -13.40 0.96 -9.97
N ALA A 92 -12.78 -0.21 -9.88
CA ALA A 92 -12.73 -1.00 -8.65
C ALA A 92 -11.31 -1.54 -8.43
N VAL A 93 -10.90 -1.59 -7.16
CA VAL A 93 -9.73 -2.37 -6.77
C VAL A 93 -10.14 -3.84 -6.77
N THR A 94 -9.65 -4.59 -7.76
CA THR A 94 -10.09 -5.98 -8.02
C THR A 94 -9.14 -7.02 -7.44
N SER A 95 -7.87 -6.67 -7.25
CA SER A 95 -6.88 -7.58 -6.68
C SER A 95 -5.77 -6.87 -5.90
N SER A 96 -5.16 -7.62 -4.99
CA SER A 96 -3.92 -7.26 -4.31
C SER A 96 -3.02 -8.49 -4.27
N HIS A 97 -2.09 -8.57 -5.21
CA HIS A 97 -1.17 -9.69 -5.35
C HIS A 97 0.06 -9.48 -4.46
N LEU A 98 0.40 -10.47 -3.62
CA LEU A 98 1.54 -10.41 -2.72
C LEU A 98 2.66 -11.33 -3.21
N GLU A 99 3.83 -10.75 -3.47
CA GLU A 99 5.07 -11.49 -3.71
C GLU A 99 5.95 -11.38 -2.47
N THR A 100 6.18 -12.48 -1.76
CA THR A 100 6.96 -12.47 -0.51
C THR A 100 8.20 -13.35 -0.63
N LYS A 101 9.35 -12.79 -0.26
CA LYS A 101 10.61 -13.51 -0.07
C LYS A 101 10.96 -13.50 1.41
N VAL A 102 11.15 -14.69 1.99
CA VAL A 102 11.52 -14.84 3.40
C VAL A 102 12.88 -15.53 3.49
N LYS A 103 13.76 -14.99 4.32
CA LYS A 103 15.00 -15.65 4.71
C LYS A 103 14.87 -16.10 6.15
N ILE A 104 14.89 -17.42 6.39
CA ILE A 104 14.84 -18.01 7.72
C ILE A 104 16.05 -18.93 7.87
N PRO A 105 16.92 -18.73 8.86
CA PRO A 105 17.98 -19.68 9.15
C PRO A 105 17.40 -21.04 9.57
N ASN A 106 17.92 -22.13 9.00
CA ASN A 106 17.52 -23.51 9.33
C ASN A 106 16.02 -23.81 9.09
N ALA A 107 15.42 -23.23 8.05
CA ALA A 107 14.01 -23.42 7.68
C ALA A 107 13.65 -24.86 7.28
N ASP A 108 14.67 -25.69 7.02
CA ASP A 108 14.53 -27.06 6.49
C ASP A 108 14.32 -28.12 7.58
N LYS A 109 14.14 -27.70 8.84
CA LYS A 109 13.98 -28.59 10.00
C LYS A 109 12.55 -29.07 10.20
#